data_AF-A0A7S3U725-F1
#
_entry.id   AF-A0A7S3U725-F1
#
_cell.length_a   1.000
_cell.length_b   1.000
_cell.length_c   1.000
_cell.angle_alpha   90.00
_cell.angle_beta   90.00
_cell.angle_gamma   90.00
#
_symmetry.space_group_name_H-M   'P 1'
#
loop_
_entity.id
_entity.type
_entity.pdbx_description
1 polymer ?
#
loop_
_entity_poly.entity_id
_entity_poly.type
_entity_poly.pdbx_seq_one_letter_code
_entity_poly.pdbx_strand_id
1 'polypeptide(L)'
;LTVMSRTHSSANTDVTGLTCRTFNSSVAFESTDLTDLDVTKVKRLGRQEHWLVGVEDLDVHEDQILGKGGFGSVRAGHLQGTPCAIKLAHGVDLSEREHKAMGLKQLVNELRIMRHIRHPNI
;
A
#
# COMPACT_ATOMS: atom_id res chain seq x y z
N LEU A 1 -33.14 1.34 55.02
CA LEU A 1 -31.80 1.22 54.43
C LEU A 1 -31.80 2.00 53.13
N THR A 2 -31.41 3.27 53.24
CA THR A 2 -31.34 4.24 52.15
C THR A 2 -29.95 4.19 51.56
N VAL A 3 -29.82 3.99 50.25
CA VAL A 3 -28.55 4.23 49.55
C VAL A 3 -28.81 5.29 48.50
N MET A 4 -28.20 6.45 48.74
CA MET A 4 -28.26 7.65 47.92
C MET A 4 -27.38 7.48 46.68
N SER A 5 -27.95 7.76 45.52
CA SER A 5 -27.25 7.87 44.24
C SER A 5 -26.28 9.05 44.28
N ARG A 6 -24.97 8.82 44.11
CA ARG A 6 -23.98 9.87 43.91
C ARG A 6 -23.89 10.21 42.42
N THR A 7 -24.27 11.42 42.06
CA THR A 7 -23.86 12.09 40.83
C THR A 7 -22.39 12.45 40.90
N HIS A 8 -21.59 11.95 39.97
CA HIS A 8 -20.26 12.49 39.67
C HIS A 8 -20.25 13.01 38.23
N SER A 9 -20.28 14.34 38.13
CA SER A 9 -19.80 15.09 36.96
C SER A 9 -18.28 15.03 36.97
N SER A 10 -17.66 14.47 35.93
CA SER A 10 -16.23 14.63 35.67
C SER A 10 -15.92 14.50 34.19
N ALA A 11 -15.55 15.65 33.62
CA ALA A 11 -14.58 15.86 32.55
C ALA A 11 -14.77 15.11 31.22
N ASN A 12 -15.26 15.88 30.25
CA ASN A 12 -14.91 15.80 28.85
C ASN A 12 -13.38 15.74 28.70
N THR A 13 -12.81 14.54 28.59
CA THR A 13 -11.45 14.38 28.07
C THR A 13 -11.55 14.26 26.56
N ASP A 14 -11.18 15.36 25.89
CA ASP A 14 -10.80 15.36 24.49
C ASP A 14 -9.63 14.39 24.32
N VAL A 15 -9.94 13.12 24.06
CA VAL A 15 -8.95 12.14 23.63
C VAL A 15 -8.76 12.36 22.13
N THR A 16 -7.76 13.16 21.78
CA THR A 16 -7.14 13.16 20.46
C THR A 16 -6.56 11.77 20.20
N GLY A 17 -7.39 10.87 19.69
CA GLY A 17 -7.02 9.46 19.54
C GLY A 17 -7.82 8.71 18.47
N LEU A 18 -8.43 9.43 17.51
CA LEU A 18 -9.13 8.81 16.38
C LEU A 18 -8.18 8.56 15.19
N THR A 19 -7.01 7.97 15.44
CA THR A 19 -6.16 7.38 14.40
C THR A 19 -6.73 6.05 13.89
N CYS A 20 -7.85 5.58 14.44
CA CYS A 20 -8.57 4.39 13.99
C CYS A 20 -9.92 4.78 13.38
N ARG A 21 -9.91 5.59 12.32
CA ARG A 21 -10.83 5.25 11.22
C ARG A 21 -10.15 4.11 10.52
N THR A 22 -10.59 2.88 10.77
CA THR A 22 -10.38 1.75 9.88
C THR A 22 -10.76 2.21 8.48
N PHE A 23 -9.75 2.65 7.73
CA PHE A 23 -9.92 3.19 6.39
C PHE A 23 -10.59 2.08 5.57
N ASN A 24 -11.71 2.44 4.96
CA ASN A 24 -12.53 1.57 4.10
C ASN A 24 -11.73 0.99 2.90
N SER A 25 -10.49 1.42 2.74
CA SER A 25 -9.53 0.92 1.77
C SER A 25 -8.89 -0.41 2.18
N SER A 26 -8.98 -0.85 3.44
CA SER A 26 -8.60 -2.21 3.85
C SER A 26 -9.36 -3.27 3.05
N VAL A 27 -10.65 -3.04 2.74
CA VAL A 27 -11.52 -3.95 1.98
C VAL A 27 -11.01 -4.24 0.56
N ALA A 28 -10.26 -3.32 -0.04
CA ALA A 28 -9.61 -3.55 -1.34
C ALA A 28 -8.42 -4.51 -1.25
N PHE A 29 -7.88 -4.72 -0.05
CA PHE A 29 -6.73 -5.58 0.26
C PHE A 29 -7.06 -6.65 1.32
N GLU A 30 -8.35 -6.87 1.63
CA GLU A 30 -8.86 -7.75 2.69
C GLU A 30 -9.15 -9.16 2.17
N SER A 31 -8.59 -9.58 1.03
CA SER A 31 -8.67 -10.99 0.67
C SER A 31 -7.79 -11.77 1.66
N THR A 32 -8.43 -12.36 2.66
CA THR A 32 -7.85 -13.29 3.63
C THR A 32 -7.30 -14.55 2.96
N ASP A 33 -7.69 -14.83 1.71
CA ASP A 33 -7.05 -15.83 0.88
C ASP A 33 -5.98 -15.20 -0.01
N LEU A 34 -4.75 -15.61 0.28
CA LEU A 34 -3.54 -15.23 -0.44
C LEU A 34 -3.51 -15.74 -1.89
N THR A 35 -4.55 -16.41 -2.41
CA THR A 35 -4.56 -16.98 -3.77
C THR A 35 -5.07 -16.00 -4.84
N ASP A 36 -6.01 -15.10 -4.51
CA ASP A 36 -6.69 -14.23 -5.49
C ASP A 36 -6.49 -12.74 -5.22
N LEU A 37 -5.34 -12.21 -5.65
CA LEU A 37 -5.17 -10.77 -5.75
C LEU A 37 -6.12 -10.20 -6.81
N ASP A 38 -7.12 -9.44 -6.38
CA ASP A 38 -8.01 -8.72 -7.28
C ASP A 38 -7.37 -7.40 -7.75
N VAL A 39 -6.61 -7.50 -8.84
CA VAL A 39 -5.95 -6.35 -9.49
C VAL A 39 -6.96 -5.27 -9.91
N THR A 40 -8.23 -5.63 -10.19
CA THR A 40 -9.26 -4.67 -10.56
C THR A 40 -9.62 -3.77 -9.38
N LYS A 41 -9.74 -4.32 -8.17
CA LYS A 41 -9.92 -3.53 -6.94
C LYS A 41 -8.74 -2.61 -6.68
N VAL A 42 -7.51 -3.12 -6.83
CA VAL A 42 -6.29 -2.32 -6.65
C VAL A 42 -6.25 -1.16 -7.64
N LYS A 43 -6.51 -1.41 -8.93
CA LYS A 43 -6.59 -0.36 -9.96
C LYS A 43 -7.69 0.66 -9.68
N ARG A 44 -8.89 0.21 -9.30
CA ARG A 44 -10.01 1.10 -8.95
C ARG A 44 -9.62 2.02 -7.81
N LEU A 45 -9.03 1.47 -6.75
CA LEU A 45 -8.59 2.24 -5.61
C LEU A 45 -7.49 3.22 -5.97
N GLY A 46 -6.51 2.81 -6.78
CA GLY A 46 -5.43 3.72 -7.19
C GLY A 46 -5.86 4.87 -8.06
N ARG A 47 -6.94 4.70 -8.83
CA ARG A 47 -7.60 5.82 -9.51
C ARG A 47 -8.32 6.73 -8.52
N GLN A 48 -9.05 6.17 -7.56
CA GLN A 48 -9.80 6.93 -6.55
C GLN A 48 -8.87 7.75 -5.63
N GLU A 49 -7.70 7.20 -5.31
CA GLU A 49 -6.71 7.81 -4.43
C GLU A 49 -5.57 8.51 -5.19
N HIS A 50 -5.63 8.58 -6.52
CA HIS A 50 -4.68 9.29 -7.39
C HIS A 50 -3.20 8.85 -7.26
N TRP A 51 -2.94 7.57 -6.98
CA TRP A 51 -1.58 7.01 -6.98
C TRP A 51 -1.31 6.06 -8.15
N LEU A 52 -2.33 5.71 -8.95
CA LEU A 52 -2.13 4.93 -10.17
C LEU A 52 -1.61 5.84 -11.29
N VAL A 53 -0.41 5.54 -11.78
CA VAL A 53 0.29 6.31 -12.82
C VAL A 53 0.16 5.60 -14.18
N GLY A 54 0.10 6.38 -15.26
CA GLY A 54 0.18 5.88 -16.64
C GLY A 54 1.57 5.37 -16.99
N VAL A 55 1.67 4.49 -18.00
CA VAL A 55 2.97 4.00 -18.46
C VAL A 55 3.70 5.09 -19.25
N GLU A 56 2.95 5.95 -19.92
CA GLU A 56 3.42 7.11 -20.66
C GLU A 56 4.14 8.15 -19.80
N ASP A 57 3.86 8.17 -18.49
CA ASP A 57 4.48 9.08 -17.52
C ASP A 57 5.77 8.50 -16.91
N LEU A 58 6.10 7.24 -17.24
CA LEU A 58 7.17 6.47 -16.62
C LEU A 58 8.28 6.16 -17.63
N ASP A 59 9.49 6.57 -17.30
CA ASP A 59 10.71 6.17 -18.00
C ASP A 59 11.52 5.22 -17.12
N VAL A 60 11.74 3.98 -17.57
CA VAL A 60 12.46 2.94 -16.82
C VAL A 60 13.84 2.74 -17.45
N HIS A 61 14.90 2.96 -16.67
CA HIS A 61 16.25 2.70 -17.16
C HIS A 61 16.59 1.20 -17.02
N GLU A 62 16.49 0.44 -18.11
CA GLU A 62 16.66 -1.01 -18.11
C GLU A 62 18.06 -1.49 -17.69
N ASP A 63 19.09 -0.66 -17.82
CA ASP A 63 20.46 -1.06 -17.47
C ASP A 63 20.89 -0.61 -16.07
N GLN A 64 20.09 0.23 -15.40
CA GLN A 64 20.46 0.84 -14.13
C GLN A 64 19.70 0.21 -12.96
N ILE A 65 20.23 -0.90 -12.45
CA ILE A 65 19.67 -1.63 -11.30
C ILE A 65 20.17 -1.02 -10.00
N LEU A 66 19.25 -0.57 -9.14
CA LEU A 66 19.53 -0.04 -7.80
C LEU A 66 19.51 -1.14 -6.73
N GLY A 67 18.76 -2.23 -6.97
CA GLY A 67 18.69 -3.35 -6.04
C GLY A 67 18.01 -4.59 -6.62
N LYS A 68 18.29 -5.75 -6.03
CA LYS A 68 17.66 -7.04 -6.37
C LYS A 68 17.26 -7.75 -5.07
N GLY A 69 16.11 -8.41 -5.07
CA GLY A 69 15.62 -9.20 -3.95
C GLY A 69 14.78 -10.40 -4.42
N GLY A 70 14.34 -11.24 -3.49
CA GLY A 70 13.58 -12.46 -3.83
C GLY A 70 12.27 -12.17 -4.57
N PHE A 71 11.65 -11.02 -4.30
CA PHE A 71 10.34 -10.66 -4.85
C PHE A 71 10.38 -9.76 -6.07
N GLY A 72 11.56 -9.26 -6.47
CA GLY A 72 11.65 -8.23 -7.48
C GLY A 72 13.02 -7.59 -7.62
N SER A 73 13.08 -6.59 -8.50
CA SER A 73 14.21 -5.70 -8.68
C SER A 73 13.79 -4.25 -8.53
N VAL A 74 14.74 -3.39 -8.20
CA VAL A 74 14.57 -1.93 -8.17
C VAL A 74 15.49 -1.33 -9.21
N ARG A 75 14.93 -0.49 -10.07
CA ARG A 75 15.64 0.21 -11.15
C ARG A 75 15.56 1.71 -10.95
N ALA A 76 16.53 2.43 -11.50
CA ALA A 76 16.41 3.86 -11.66
C ALA A 76 15.42 4.19 -12.78
N GLY A 77 14.82 5.36 -12.72
CA GLY A 77 13.99 5.88 -13.79
C GLY A 77 13.48 7.27 -13.47
N HIS A 78 12.50 7.72 -14.25
CA HIS A 78 11.85 9.01 -14.05
C HIS A 78 10.34 8.87 -14.05
N LEU A 79 9.68 9.60 -13.15
CA LEU A 79 8.26 9.88 -13.19
C LEU A 79 8.07 11.31 -13.66
N GLN A 80 7.60 11.51 -14.89
CA GLN A 80 7.43 12.84 -15.51
C GLN A 80 8.69 13.71 -15.36
N GLY A 81 9.87 13.12 -15.62
CA GLY A 81 11.17 13.79 -15.51
C GLY A 81 11.74 13.90 -14.09
N THR A 82 11.02 13.47 -13.06
CA THR A 82 11.52 13.43 -11.67
C THR A 82 12.21 12.09 -11.41
N PRO A 83 13.50 12.07 -11.02
CA PRO A 83 14.22 10.83 -10.74
C PRO A 83 13.55 10.02 -9.63
N CYS A 84 13.36 8.72 -9.85
CA CYS A 84 12.70 7.83 -8.90
C CYS A 84 13.29 6.42 -8.90
N ALA A 85 12.98 5.66 -7.84
CA ALA A 85 13.24 4.23 -7.77
C ALA A 85 11.98 3.45 -8.16
N ILE A 86 12.10 2.59 -9.18
CA ILE A 86 11.00 1.82 -9.75
C ILE A 86 11.14 0.37 -9.33
N LYS A 87 10.21 -0.12 -8.52
CA LYS A 87 10.19 -1.52 -8.06
C LYS A 87 9.35 -2.38 -9.00
N LEU A 88 9.97 -3.44 -9.52
CA LEU A 88 9.38 -4.39 -10.45
C LEU A 88 9.29 -5.76 -9.77
N ALA A 89 8.07 -6.31 -9.69
CA ALA A 89 7.86 -7.66 -9.17
C ALA A 89 8.41 -8.73 -10.12
N HIS A 90 9.03 -9.78 -9.58
CA HIS A 90 9.43 -10.95 -10.36
C HIS A 90 8.21 -11.75 -10.86
N GLY A 91 8.40 -12.46 -11.97
CA GLY A 91 7.43 -13.42 -12.48
C GLY A 91 6.41 -12.85 -13.47
N VAL A 92 6.55 -11.61 -13.95
CA VAL A 92 5.71 -11.13 -15.07
C VAL A 92 5.94 -11.99 -16.34
N ASP A 93 7.16 -12.54 -16.50
CA ASP A 93 7.62 -13.30 -17.68
C ASP A 93 8.02 -14.77 -17.43
N LEU A 94 7.94 -15.29 -16.21
CA LEU A 94 8.34 -16.68 -15.92
C LEU A 94 7.13 -17.63 -16.01
N SER A 95 7.34 -18.77 -16.66
CA SER A 95 6.36 -19.82 -17.03
C SER A 95 5.58 -20.46 -15.86
N GLU A 96 5.81 -20.04 -14.62
CA GLU A 96 5.22 -20.60 -13.41
C GLU A 96 4.28 -19.59 -12.74
N ARG A 97 2.97 -19.84 -12.88
CA ARG A 97 1.90 -18.97 -12.36
C ARG A 97 2.01 -18.68 -10.85
N GLU A 98 2.55 -19.62 -10.08
CA GLU A 98 2.66 -19.50 -8.62
C GLU A 98 3.72 -18.46 -8.20
N HIS A 99 4.89 -18.48 -8.82
CA HIS A 99 5.95 -17.49 -8.60
C HIS A 99 5.54 -16.08 -9.07
N LYS A 100 4.80 -15.99 -10.19
CA LYS A 100 4.20 -14.75 -10.70
C LYS A 100 3.26 -14.09 -9.70
N ALA A 101 2.42 -14.90 -9.04
CA ALA A 101 1.45 -14.39 -8.09
C ALA A 101 2.12 -13.87 -6.80
N MET A 102 3.22 -14.49 -6.36
CA MET A 102 3.89 -14.12 -5.11
C MET A 102 4.57 -12.74 -5.17
N GLY A 103 5.32 -12.43 -6.23
CA GLY A 103 6.00 -11.13 -6.36
C GLY A 103 5.02 -9.95 -6.39
N LEU A 104 3.94 -10.08 -7.16
CA LEU A 104 2.91 -9.04 -7.24
C LEU A 104 2.14 -8.87 -5.92
N LYS A 105 1.86 -9.96 -5.19
CA LYS A 105 1.23 -9.89 -3.86
C LYS A 105 2.09 -9.10 -2.86
N GLN A 106 3.40 -9.36 -2.84
CA GLN A 106 4.31 -8.62 -1.97
C GLN A 106 4.37 -7.14 -2.34
N LEU A 107 4.45 -6.81 -3.64
CA LEU A 107 4.43 -5.44 -4.11
C LEU A 107 3.14 -4.69 -3.71
N VAL A 108 1.99 -5.36 -3.83
CA VAL A 108 0.69 -4.80 -3.43
C VAL A 108 0.62 -4.59 -1.92
N ASN A 109 1.18 -5.49 -1.12
CA ASN A 109 1.24 -5.35 0.33
C ASN A 109 2.11 -4.15 0.74
N GLU A 110 3.27 -3.95 0.09
CA GLU A 110 4.09 -2.77 0.30
C GLU A 110 3.34 -1.48 -0.06
N LEU A 111 2.67 -1.47 -1.22
CA LEU A 111 1.86 -0.32 -1.66
C LEU A 111 0.73 0.01 -0.67
N ARG A 112 0.05 -1.02 -0.13
CA ARG A 112 -1.00 -0.86 0.88
C ARG A 112 -0.51 -0.07 2.10
N ILE A 113 0.73 -0.31 2.51
CA ILE A 113 1.38 0.36 3.65
C ILE A 113 1.87 1.74 3.23
N MET A 114 2.72 1.82 2.20
CA MET A 114 3.43 3.04 1.78
C MET A 114 2.50 4.17 1.33
N ARG A 115 1.31 3.86 0.82
CA ARG A 115 0.34 4.91 0.45
C ARG A 115 -0.14 5.76 1.63
N HIS A 116 -0.02 5.26 2.87
CA HIS A 116 -0.43 5.98 4.07
C HIS A 116 0.73 6.63 4.83
N ILE A 117 1.98 6.24 4.55
CA ILE A 117 3.15 6.78 5.25
C ILE A 117 3.54 8.11 4.61
N ARG A 118 3.63 9.17 5.43
CA ARG A 118 4.12 10.49 5.05
C ARG A 118 5.00 11.02 6.19
N HIS A 119 6.28 10.69 6.14
CA HIS A 119 7.25 11.10 7.15
C HIS A 119 8.56 11.47 6.45
N PRO A 120 9.26 12.56 6.84
CA PRO A 120 10.47 13.01 6.14
C PRO A 120 11.62 11.99 6.11
N ASN A 121 11.59 11.00 7.00
CA ASN A 121 12.64 9.99 7.13
C ASN A 121 12.18 8.56 6.73
N ILE A 122 11.06 8.44 6.01
CA ILE A 122 10.51 7.16 5.55
C ILE A 122 9.95 7.29 4.13
#